data_AF-A0A519XUD5-F1
#
_entry.id   AF-A0A519XUD5-F1
#
_cell.length_a   1.000
_cell.length_b   1.000
_cell.length_c   1.000
_cell.angle_alpha   90.00
_cell.angle_beta   90.00
_cell.angle_gamma   90.00
#
_symmetry.space_group_name_H-M   'P 1'
#
loop_
_entity.id
_entity.type
_entity.pdbx_description
1 polymer ?
#
loop_
_entity_poly.entity_id
_entity_poly.type
_entity_poly.pdbx_seq_one_letter_code
_entity_poly.pdbx_strand_id
1 'polypeptide(L)' 'MAVKPLKILQASAGSGKTFSLTAHYLTLLFSGDNKYREILAVTFTNKAT' A
#
# COMPACT_ATOMS: atom_id res chain seq x y z
N MET A 1 -16.28 18.23 -0.11
CA MET A 1 -15.62 16.96 -0.50
C MET A 1 -15.74 16.00 0.68
N ALA A 2 -16.22 14.78 0.47
CA ALA A 2 -16.27 13.79 1.55
C ALA A 2 -14.86 13.23 1.79
N VAL A 3 -14.38 13.31 3.03
CA VAL A 3 -13.11 12.70 3.43
C VAL A 3 -13.29 11.19 3.41
N LYS A 4 -12.47 10.48 2.62
CA LYS A 4 -12.46 9.01 2.67
C LYS A 4 -11.97 8.55 4.04
N PRO A 5 -12.61 7.54 4.67
CA PRO A 5 -12.14 7.02 5.95
C PRO A 5 -10.74 6.42 5.82
N LEU A 6 -9.91 6.65 6.82
CA LEU A 6 -8.57 6.05 6.90
C LEU A 6 -8.68 4.53 7.13
N LYS A 7 -8.02 3.74 6.29
CA LYS A 7 -7.94 2.29 6.45
C LYS A 7 -6.70 1.92 7.26
N ILE A 8 -6.90 1.39 8.46
CA ILE A 8 -5.83 0.94 9.35
C ILE A 8 -5.81 -0.59 9.36
N LEU A 9 -4.63 -1.19 9.12
CA LEU A 9 -4.43 -2.63 9.17
C LEU A 9 -3.54 -2.97 10.38
N GLN A 10 -4.11 -3.67 11.36
CA GLN A 10 -3.37 -4.27 12.47
C GLN A 10 -2.83 -5.63 12.05
N ALA A 11 -1.56 -5.92 12.33
CA ALA A 11 -0.95 -7.17 11.87
C ALA A 11 0.27 -7.60 12.70
N SER A 12 0.23 -8.84 13.20
CA SER A 12 1.28 -9.45 14.03
C SER A 12 2.56 -9.76 13.26
N ALA A 13 3.64 -10.07 13.97
CA ALA A 13 4.87 -10.58 13.36
C ALA A 13 4.58 -11.84 12.51
N GLY A 14 5.21 -11.95 11.33
CA GLY A 14 5.04 -13.11 10.43
C GLY A 14 3.70 -13.21 9.68
N SER A 15 2.73 -12.31 9.92
CA SER A 15 1.38 -12.44 9.34
C SER A 15 1.23 -12.05 7.86
N GLY A 16 2.33 -11.91 7.10
CA GLY A 16 2.29 -11.52 5.69
C GLY A 16 1.96 -10.04 5.41
N LYS A 17 2.26 -9.12 6.33
CA LYS A 17 2.03 -7.66 6.17
C LYS A 17 2.47 -7.11 4.81
N THR A 18 3.73 -7.39 4.45
CA THR A 18 4.32 -6.92 3.20
C THR A 18 3.58 -7.49 2.00
N PHE A 19 3.26 -8.80 2.02
CA PHE A 19 2.48 -9.44 0.96
C PHE A 19 1.13 -8.75 0.73
N SER A 20 0.38 -8.48 1.80
CA SER A 20 -0.92 -7.79 1.70
C SER A 20 -0.79 -6.36 1.18
N LEU A 21 0.21 -5.60 1.62
CA LEU A 21 0.47 -4.24 1.11
C LEU A 21 0.90 -4.27 -0.36
N THR A 22 1.75 -5.22 -0.76
CA THR A 22 2.17 -5.41 -2.16
C THR A 22 0.97 -5.76 -3.05
N ALA A 23 0.12 -6.71 -2.63
CA ALA A 23 -1.08 -7.06 -3.37
C ALA A 23 -1.99 -5.84 -3.56
N HIS A 24 -2.18 -5.04 -2.50
CA HIS A 24 -2.97 -3.81 -2.58
C HIS A 24 -2.34 -2.77 -3.51
N TYR A 25 -1.02 -2.57 -3.44
CA TYR A 25 -0.29 -1.69 -4.35
C TYR A 25 -0.50 -2.10 -5.80
N LEU A 26 -0.38 -3.41 -6.11
CA LEU A 26 -0.59 -3.93 -7.45
C LEU A 26 -2.03 -3.74 -7.94
N THR A 27 -3.03 -3.93 -7.06
CA THR A 27 -4.43 -3.61 -7.40
C THR A 27 -4.59 -2.13 -7.80
N LEU A 28 -3.95 -1.20 -7.08
CA LEU A 28 -4.00 0.22 -7.42
C LEU A 28 -3.20 0.53 -8.70
N LEU A 29 -2.03 -0.07 -8.85
CA LEU A 29 -1.14 0.10 -10.00
C LEU A 29 -1.84 -0.26 -11.31
N PHE A 30 -2.59 -1.36 -11.32
CA PHE A 30 -3.31 -1.84 -12.50
C PHE A 30 -4.72 -1.29 -12.64
N SER A 31 -5.13 -0.31 -11.82
CA SER A 31 -6.45 0.33 -11.93
C SER A 31 -6.56 1.35 -13.08
N GLY A 32 -5.45 1.63 -13.78
CA GLY A 32 -5.41 2.51 -14.94
C GLY A 32 -3.97 2.86 -15.32
N ASP A 33 -3.81 3.62 -16.40
CA ASP A 33 -2.49 4.00 -16.89
C ASP A 33 -1.78 4.96 -15.93
N ASN A 34 -0.46 4.80 -15.80
CA ASN A 34 0.41 5.68 -15.01
C ASN A 34 0.06 5.84 -13.51
N LYS A 35 -0.77 4.95 -12.95
CA LYS A 35 -1.25 5.04 -11.55
C LYS A 35 -0.14 5.03 -10.50
N TYR A 36 1.01 4.45 -10.80
CA TYR A 36 2.18 4.47 -9.90
C TYR A 36 2.59 5.88 -9.47
N ARG A 37 2.31 6.91 -10.29
CA ARG A 37 2.63 8.32 -9.97
C ARG A 37 1.70 8.93 -8.93
N GLU A 38 0.54 8.32 -8.71
CA GLU A 38 -0.48 8.75 -7.75
C GLU A 38 -0.37 8.00 -6.40
N ILE A 39 0.51 6.99 -6.31
CA ILE A 39 0.62 6.12 -5.13
C ILE A 39 1.91 6.44 -4.38
N LEU A 40 1.78 6.88 -3.12
CA LEU A 40 2.90 7.04 -2.20
C LEU A 40 2.98 5.84 -1.25
N ALA A 41 3.97 4.98 -1.45
CA ALA A 41 4.33 3.91 -0.52
C ALA A 41 5.56 4.34 0.27
N VAL A 42 5.49 4.29 1.60
CA VAL A 42 6.58 4.70 2.51
C VAL A 42 6.89 3.55 3.46
N THR A 43 8.17 3.32 3.69
CA THR A 43 8.71 2.33 4.62
C THR A 43 9.62 3.02 5.64
N PHE A 44 9.85 2.37 6.79
CA PHE A 44 10.74 2.94 7.81
C PHE A 44 12.23 2.80 7.46
N THR A 45 12.59 1.86 6.58
CA THR A 45 13.99 1.61 6.19
C THR A 45 14.13 1.47 4.68
N ASN A 46 15.24 1.99 4.14
CA ASN A 46 15.50 1.96 2.69
C ASN A 46 15.64 0.54 2.12
N LYS A 47 16.00 -0.46 2.93
CA LYS A 47 16.14 -1.85 2.48
C LYS A 47 14.79 -2.48 2.10
N ALA A 48 13.69 -1.89 2.56
CA ALA A 48 12.34 -2.36 2.25
C ALA A 48 11.72 -1.68 1.01
N THR A 49 12.45 -0.76 0.36
CA THR A 49 12.06 -0.03 -0.84
C THR A 49 12.66 -0.68 -2.08
#